data_AF-A0A8T3RJT0-F1
#
_entry.id   AF-A0A8T3RJT0-F1
#
_cell.length_a   1.000
_cell.length_b   1.000
_cell.length_c   1.000
_cell.angle_alpha   90.00
_cell.angle_beta   90.00
_cell.angle_gamma   90.00
#
_symmetry.space_group_name_H-M   'P 1'
#
loop_
_entity.id
_entity.type
_entity.pdbx_description
1 polymer ?
#
loop_
_entity_poly.entity_id
_entity_poly.type
_entity_poly.pdbx_seq_one_letter_code
_entity_poly.pdbx_strand_id
1 'polypeptide(L)'
;FEYFQGFHFDRPKIMRGRRLETHHRAIVQVLDALKAPALDIDALSQAVGLDVALSYKLLRYANSGSHDTRRDIDSIRQALTRLGAPDIRRWADLLSLTTAPYSPDELTFIALIRAKMCELLALQCGKPSERYFLVGLLSLLDEMLDAPLEQIVHDLPLSEEISNALVYRTGDAGQALDCAVNYEIWNLDQVAYQSLKVYQIGQIYLESVAWANTLNLAA
;
A
#
# COMPACT_ATOMS: atom_id res chain seq x y z
N PHE A 1 -32.40 -40.89 2.74
CA PHE A 1 -32.16 -39.47 3.02
C PHE A 1 -30.76 -39.35 3.61
N GLU A 2 -29.77 -39.04 2.79
CA GLU A 2 -28.40 -38.76 3.25
C GLU A 2 -28.29 -37.26 3.51
N TYR A 3 -28.07 -36.89 4.76
CA TYR A 3 -27.73 -35.53 5.14
C TYR A 3 -26.25 -35.30 4.82
N PHE A 4 -25.96 -34.52 3.79
CA PHE A 4 -24.64 -33.91 3.62
C PHE A 4 -24.64 -32.53 4.28
N GLN A 5 -24.03 -32.44 5.47
CA GLN A 5 -23.57 -31.20 6.07
C GLN A 5 -22.10 -30.98 5.68
N GLY A 6 -21.79 -29.73 5.32
CA GLY A 6 -20.57 -29.34 4.63
C GLY A 6 -19.29 -29.35 5.46
N PHE A 7 -18.18 -29.42 4.73
CA PHE A 7 -16.84 -29.05 5.19
C PHE A 7 -16.29 -28.00 4.23
N HIS A 8 -16.61 -26.73 4.49
CA HIS A 8 -15.87 -25.59 3.95
C HIS A 8 -15.26 -24.82 5.13
N PHE A 9 -14.44 -25.52 5.91
CA PHE A 9 -13.54 -24.88 6.86
C PHE A 9 -12.27 -24.50 6.09
N ASP A 10 -12.26 -23.29 5.54
CA ASP A 10 -11.00 -22.62 5.22
C ASP A 10 -10.23 -22.53 6.54
N ARG A 11 -9.16 -23.32 6.66
CA ARG A 11 -8.32 -23.31 7.85
C ARG A 11 -7.68 -21.92 7.93
N PRO A 12 -7.73 -21.22 9.07
CA PRO A 12 -6.97 -19.99 9.21
C PRO A 12 -5.49 -20.32 9.00
N LYS A 13 -4.92 -19.85 7.89
CA LYS A 13 -3.47 -19.82 7.73
C LYS A 13 -2.94 -18.87 8.79
N ILE A 14 -2.38 -19.44 9.86
CA ILE A 14 -1.75 -18.66 10.93
C ILE A 14 -0.49 -18.05 10.30
N MET A 15 -0.59 -16.84 9.78
CA MET A 15 0.56 -16.02 9.44
C MET A 15 1.29 -15.69 10.73
N ARG A 16 2.43 -16.36 10.97
CA ARG A 16 3.38 -16.00 12.02
C ARG A 16 4.21 -14.81 11.55
N GLY A 17 3.55 -13.69 11.26
CA GLY A 17 4.21 -12.45 10.88
C GLY A 17 4.27 -11.47 12.05
N ARG A 18 5.21 -10.52 12.01
CA ARG A 18 5.22 -9.37 12.93
C ARG A 18 3.95 -8.54 12.72
N ARG A 19 3.50 -7.86 13.77
CA ARG A 19 2.34 -6.97 13.67
C ARG A 19 2.81 -5.60 13.19
N LEU A 20 2.23 -5.11 12.08
CA LEU A 20 2.45 -3.73 11.67
C LEU A 20 1.75 -2.77 12.64
N GLU A 21 2.56 -1.96 13.30
CA GLU A 21 2.09 -0.87 14.13
C GLU A 21 1.79 0.35 13.26
N THR A 22 0.92 1.24 13.72
CA THR A 22 0.42 2.39 12.94
C THR A 22 0.67 3.68 13.69
N HIS A 23 0.98 4.76 12.98
CA HIS A 23 1.14 6.08 13.61
C HIS A 23 -0.16 6.50 14.29
N HIS A 24 -0.11 6.73 15.60
CA HIS A 24 -1.26 7.25 16.36
C HIS A 24 -1.82 8.55 15.73
N ARG A 25 -0.92 9.43 15.25
CA ARG A 25 -1.32 10.67 14.55
C ARG A 25 -2.11 10.38 13.27
N ALA A 26 -1.69 9.39 12.49
CA ALA A 26 -2.39 9.06 11.26
C ALA A 26 -3.80 8.50 11.56
N ILE A 27 -3.96 7.72 12.63
CA ILE A 27 -5.28 7.30 13.13
C ILE A 27 -6.12 8.52 13.54
N VAL A 28 -5.56 9.48 14.28
CA VAL A 28 -6.28 10.71 14.67
C VAL A 28 -6.70 11.52 13.44
N GLN A 29 -5.83 11.67 12.45
CA GLN A 29 -6.15 12.38 11.20
C GLN A 29 -7.29 11.70 10.43
N VAL A 30 -7.28 10.36 10.37
CA VAL A 30 -8.38 9.57 9.79
C VAL A 30 -9.68 9.82 10.57
N LEU A 31 -9.65 9.74 11.90
CA LEU A 31 -10.83 9.97 12.75
C LEU A 31 -11.36 11.41 12.64
N ASP A 32 -10.48 12.39 12.52
CA ASP A 32 -10.85 13.80 12.34
C ASP A 32 -11.47 14.05 10.95
N ALA A 33 -10.89 13.48 9.90
CA ALA A 33 -11.47 13.54 8.55
C ALA A 33 -12.89 12.92 8.50
N LEU A 34 -13.13 11.88 9.29
CA LEU A 34 -14.44 11.22 9.38
C LEU A 34 -15.51 12.04 10.11
N LYS A 35 -15.13 13.05 10.90
CA LYS A 35 -16.09 13.93 11.60
C LYS A 35 -16.70 14.99 10.68
N ALA A 36 -16.11 15.24 9.51
CA ALA A 36 -16.61 16.22 8.56
C ALA A 36 -18.03 15.84 8.05
N PRO A 37 -18.93 16.82 7.80
CA PRO A 37 -20.28 16.55 7.28
C PRO A 37 -20.28 15.85 5.92
N ALA A 38 -19.25 16.10 5.12
CA ALA A 38 -18.98 15.42 3.87
C ALA A 38 -17.57 14.82 3.94
N LEU A 39 -17.46 13.53 3.62
CA LEU A 39 -16.18 12.82 3.67
C LEU A 39 -15.34 13.18 2.45
N ASP A 40 -14.19 13.80 2.68
CA ASP A 40 -13.19 14.05 1.65
C ASP A 40 -12.32 12.78 1.46
N ILE A 41 -12.64 12.02 0.42
CA ILE A 41 -11.94 10.77 0.08
C ILE A 41 -10.51 11.05 -0.39
N ASP A 42 -10.25 12.20 -1.05
CA ASP A 42 -8.91 12.58 -1.50
C ASP A 42 -7.98 12.79 -0.31
N ALA A 43 -8.40 13.64 0.62
CA ALA A 43 -7.63 13.95 1.83
C ALA A 43 -7.42 12.69 2.68
N LEU A 44 -8.44 11.85 2.80
CA LEU A 44 -8.35 10.59 3.53
C LEU A 44 -7.40 9.60 2.85
N SER A 45 -7.47 9.48 1.52
CA SER A 45 -6.57 8.62 0.75
C SER A 45 -5.11 9.05 0.91
N GLN A 46 -4.84 10.36 0.91
CA GLN A 46 -3.51 10.87 1.22
C GLN A 46 -3.11 10.50 2.64
N ALA A 47 -3.92 10.81 3.65
CA ALA A 47 -3.58 10.53 5.05
C ALA A 47 -3.28 9.04 5.30
N VAL A 48 -4.05 8.13 4.69
CA VAL A 48 -3.81 6.69 4.78
C VAL A 48 -2.55 6.29 4.01
N GLY A 49 -2.32 6.83 2.81
CA GLY A 49 -1.16 6.51 1.97
C GLY A 49 0.19 6.97 2.51
N LEU A 50 0.21 7.86 3.51
CA LEU A 50 1.43 8.26 4.23
C LEU A 50 1.87 7.24 5.29
N ASP A 51 1.05 6.22 5.59
CA ASP A 51 1.35 5.17 6.56
C ASP A 51 1.14 3.79 5.91
N VAL A 52 2.24 3.07 5.73
CA VAL A 52 2.26 1.73 5.08
C VAL A 52 1.37 0.75 5.85
N ALA A 53 1.41 0.82 7.18
CA ALA A 53 0.65 -0.08 8.03
C ALA A 53 -0.85 0.23 8.01
N LEU A 54 -1.26 1.50 7.97
CA LEU A 54 -2.65 1.89 7.77
C LEU A 54 -3.15 1.46 6.40
N SER A 55 -2.35 1.68 5.36
CA SER A 55 -2.66 1.24 4.00
C SER A 55 -2.89 -0.27 3.92
N TYR A 56 -1.98 -1.05 4.51
CA TYR A 56 -2.13 -2.50 4.61
C TYR A 56 -3.39 -2.91 5.41
N LYS A 57 -3.62 -2.31 6.58
CA LYS A 57 -4.79 -2.62 7.42
C LYS A 57 -6.10 -2.25 6.75
N LEU A 58 -6.14 -1.15 5.98
CA LEU A 58 -7.30 -0.75 5.18
C LEU A 58 -7.62 -1.81 4.13
N LEU A 59 -6.63 -2.21 3.34
CA LEU A 59 -6.79 -3.21 2.28
C LEU A 59 -7.23 -4.55 2.84
N ARG A 60 -6.63 -4.99 3.95
CA ARG A 60 -7.03 -6.22 4.65
C ARG A 60 -8.45 -6.14 5.18
N TYR A 61 -8.86 -4.98 5.71
CA TYR A 61 -10.23 -4.74 6.15
C TYR A 61 -11.22 -4.80 4.98
N ALA A 62 -10.90 -4.15 3.85
CA ALA A 62 -11.69 -4.19 2.62
C ALA A 62 -11.85 -5.63 2.07
N ASN A 63 -10.88 -6.51 2.32
CA ASN A 63 -10.97 -7.92 1.96
C ASN A 63 -11.94 -8.71 2.88
N SER A 64 -12.05 -8.33 4.15
CA SER A 64 -12.73 -9.12 5.20
C SER A 64 -14.26 -9.07 5.18
N GLY A 65 -14.87 -8.09 4.50
CA GLY A 65 -16.30 -7.78 4.59
C GLY A 65 -17.17 -8.27 3.44
N SER A 66 -16.61 -8.85 2.37
CA SER A 66 -17.38 -9.21 1.17
C SER A 66 -17.14 -10.66 0.73
N HIS A 67 -18.21 -11.43 0.52
CA HIS A 67 -18.17 -12.76 -0.10
C HIS A 67 -18.02 -12.69 -1.64
N ASP A 68 -18.14 -11.49 -2.22
CA ASP A 68 -17.84 -11.17 -3.63
C ASP A 68 -16.53 -10.38 -3.67
N THR A 69 -15.42 -11.02 -3.28
CA THR A 69 -14.10 -10.41 -3.22
C THR A 69 -13.59 -10.12 -4.63
N ARG A 70 -14.03 -9.00 -5.22
CA ARG A 70 -13.49 -8.54 -6.50
C ARG A 70 -12.05 -8.08 -6.25
N ARG A 71 -11.09 -8.83 -6.82
CA ARG A 71 -9.66 -8.54 -6.84
C ARG A 71 -9.37 -7.49 -7.92
N ASP A 72 -9.76 -6.26 -7.63
CA ASP A 72 -9.71 -5.15 -8.59
C ASP A 72 -9.51 -3.80 -7.87
N ILE A 73 -8.85 -3.80 -6.69
CA ILE A 73 -8.35 -2.57 -6.07
C ILE A 73 -6.97 -2.24 -6.66
N ASP A 74 -6.90 -1.07 -7.28
CA ASP A 74 -5.74 -0.44 -7.86
C ASP A 74 -5.22 0.75 -7.04
N SER A 75 -6.00 1.30 -6.11
CA SER A 75 -5.54 2.41 -5.26
C SER A 75 -6.20 2.46 -3.89
N ILE A 76 -5.56 3.18 -2.95
CA ILE A 76 -6.11 3.46 -1.61
C ILE A 76 -7.43 4.20 -1.71
N ARG A 77 -7.51 5.20 -2.60
CA ARG A 77 -8.75 5.93 -2.91
C ARG A 77 -9.85 4.95 -3.31
N GLN A 78 -9.58 4.04 -4.25
CA GLN A 78 -10.57 3.07 -4.70
C GLN A 78 -11.02 2.15 -3.55
N ALA A 79 -10.12 1.73 -2.67
CA ALA A 79 -10.48 0.97 -1.48
C ALA A 79 -11.43 1.74 -0.54
N LEU A 80 -11.12 3.01 -0.27
CA LEU A 80 -11.97 3.90 0.53
C LEU A 80 -13.34 4.12 -0.12
N THR A 81 -13.38 4.43 -1.42
CA THR A 81 -14.63 4.63 -2.15
C THR A 81 -15.53 3.39 -2.11
N ARG A 82 -14.95 2.19 -2.20
CA ARG A 82 -15.70 0.93 -2.14
C ARG A 82 -16.26 0.62 -0.75
N LEU A 83 -15.49 0.87 0.29
CA LEU A 83 -15.95 0.71 1.68
C LEU A 83 -17.09 1.70 1.99
N GLY A 84 -16.95 2.94 1.53
CA GLY A 84 -17.87 4.01 1.88
C GLY A 84 -17.78 4.43 3.35
N ALA A 85 -18.41 5.56 3.67
CA ALA A 85 -18.27 6.21 4.98
C ALA A 85 -18.62 5.32 6.19
N PRO A 86 -19.67 4.47 6.19
CA PRO A 86 -20.01 3.65 7.35
C PRO A 86 -18.92 2.64 7.71
N ASP A 87 -18.36 1.94 6.72
CA ASP A 87 -17.35 0.91 6.96
C ASP A 87 -15.96 1.52 7.22
N ILE A 88 -15.64 2.65 6.60
CA ILE A 88 -14.43 3.43 6.96
C ILE A 88 -14.50 3.84 8.44
N ARG A 89 -15.67 4.26 8.95
CA ARG A 89 -15.82 4.63 10.36
C ARG A 89 -15.61 3.43 11.29
N ARG A 90 -16.21 2.28 10.99
CA ARG A 90 -16.00 1.04 11.74
C ARG A 90 -14.53 0.61 11.75
N TRP A 91 -13.87 0.71 10.61
CA TRP A 91 -12.45 0.44 10.49
C TRP A 91 -11.60 1.38 11.36
N ALA A 92 -11.88 2.68 11.33
CA ALA A 92 -11.17 3.66 12.15
C ALA A 92 -11.42 3.45 13.65
N ASP A 93 -12.64 3.10 14.05
CA ASP A 93 -12.96 2.74 15.44
C ASP A 93 -12.14 1.53 15.90
N LEU A 94 -12.01 0.48 15.07
CA LEU A 94 -11.17 -0.68 15.37
C LEU A 94 -9.68 -0.32 15.49
N LEU A 95 -9.18 0.59 14.65
CA LEU A 95 -7.80 1.08 14.74
C LEU A 95 -7.54 1.81 16.06
N SER A 96 -8.52 2.57 16.57
CA SER A 96 -8.39 3.30 17.84
C SER A 96 -8.20 2.38 19.05
N LEU A 97 -8.66 1.13 18.96
CA LEU A 97 -8.46 0.10 19.98
C LEU A 97 -7.06 -0.53 19.93
N THR A 98 -6.30 -0.27 18.87
CA THR A 98 -4.94 -0.78 18.67
C THR A 98 -3.94 0.34 18.91
N THR A 99 -3.60 0.59 20.18
CA THR A 99 -2.56 1.56 20.54
C THR A 99 -1.25 0.83 20.79
N ALA A 100 -0.29 1.05 19.91
CA ALA A 100 1.11 0.69 20.16
C ALA A 100 1.99 1.90 19.79
N PRO A 101 3.06 2.16 20.56
CA PRO A 101 3.97 3.25 20.27
C PRO A 101 4.72 2.94 18.97
N TYR A 102 4.24 3.54 17.89
CA TYR A 102 4.86 3.44 16.57
C TYR A 102 6.12 4.31 16.50
N SER A 103 7.21 3.71 16.01
CA SER A 103 8.37 4.46 15.50
C SER A 103 8.50 4.11 14.03
N PRO A 104 8.44 5.09 13.09
CA PRO A 104 8.72 4.82 11.70
C PRO A 104 10.12 4.25 11.60
N ASP A 105 10.21 3.01 11.13
CA ASP A 105 11.48 2.36 10.88
C ASP A 105 11.99 2.76 9.48
N GLU A 106 13.25 2.48 9.24
CA GLU A 106 13.93 2.74 7.98
C GLU A 106 13.17 2.13 6.78
N LEU A 107 12.54 0.96 6.97
CA LEU A 107 11.74 0.29 5.95
C LEU A 107 10.53 1.11 5.53
N THR A 108 9.82 1.75 6.47
CA THR A 108 8.70 2.62 6.14
C THR A 108 9.14 3.80 5.27
N PHE A 109 10.28 4.40 5.61
CA PHE A 109 10.83 5.51 4.84
C PHE A 109 11.21 5.08 3.42
N ILE A 110 11.86 3.92 3.27
CA ILE A 110 12.19 3.36 1.95
C ILE A 110 10.92 3.05 1.15
N ALA A 111 9.90 2.45 1.76
CA ALA A 111 8.63 2.14 1.09
C ALA A 111 7.95 3.40 0.55
N LEU A 112 7.97 4.50 1.31
CA LEU A 112 7.44 5.79 0.87
C LEU A 112 8.25 6.38 -0.30
N ILE A 113 9.58 6.29 -0.27
CA ILE A 113 10.42 6.70 -1.41
C ILE A 113 10.07 5.89 -2.66
N ARG A 114 9.97 4.56 -2.54
CA ARG A 114 9.59 3.67 -3.66
C ARG A 114 8.19 3.99 -4.18
N ALA A 115 7.22 4.23 -3.29
CA ALA A 115 5.87 4.65 -3.65
C ALA A 115 5.89 5.93 -4.50
N LYS A 116 6.58 6.96 -4.00
CA LYS A 116 6.65 8.25 -4.69
C LYS A 116 7.43 8.16 -6.01
N MET A 117 8.50 7.39 -6.05
CA MET A 117 9.29 7.17 -7.25
C MET A 117 8.47 6.47 -8.32
N CYS A 118 7.75 5.40 -7.97
CA CYS A 118 6.87 4.69 -8.90
C CYS A 118 5.74 5.60 -9.41
N GLU A 119 5.13 6.40 -8.54
CA GLU A 119 4.11 7.39 -8.91
C GLU A 119 4.63 8.40 -9.95
N LEU A 120 5.81 8.99 -9.70
CA LEU A 120 6.41 9.99 -10.58
C LEU A 120 6.87 9.37 -11.91
N LEU A 121 7.42 8.16 -11.90
CA LEU A 121 7.74 7.41 -13.12
C LEU A 121 6.48 7.20 -13.98
N ALA A 122 5.36 6.83 -13.36
CA ALA A 122 4.08 6.66 -14.05
C ALA A 122 3.60 7.97 -14.68
N LEU A 123 3.66 9.09 -13.94
CA LEU A 123 3.24 10.40 -14.41
C LEU A 123 4.04 10.86 -15.64
N GLN A 124 5.36 10.64 -15.65
CA GLN A 124 6.22 10.97 -16.80
C GLN A 124 5.84 10.19 -18.07
N CYS A 125 5.17 9.06 -17.93
CA CYS A 125 4.74 8.21 -19.04
C CYS A 125 3.22 8.21 -19.27
N GLY A 126 2.46 9.08 -18.60
CA GLY A 126 1.01 9.17 -18.75
C GLY A 126 0.24 7.92 -18.26
N LYS A 127 0.79 7.20 -17.28
CA LYS A 127 0.21 5.98 -16.70
C LYS A 127 -0.60 6.30 -15.43
N PRO A 128 -1.50 5.40 -14.96
CA PRO A 128 -2.31 5.62 -13.76
C PRO A 128 -1.46 5.69 -12.48
N SER A 129 -1.13 6.89 -12.02
CA SER A 129 -0.12 7.11 -10.98
C SER A 129 -0.45 6.48 -9.61
N GLU A 130 -1.72 6.49 -9.21
CA GLU A 130 -2.14 5.91 -7.91
C GLU A 130 -1.83 4.40 -7.80
N ARG A 131 -1.92 3.67 -8.92
CA ARG A 131 -1.56 2.24 -8.98
C ARG A 131 -0.10 2.02 -8.69
N TYR A 132 0.75 2.85 -9.30
CA TYR A 132 2.19 2.76 -9.17
C TYR A 132 2.65 3.20 -7.76
N PHE A 133 2.00 4.21 -7.21
CA PHE A 133 2.18 4.58 -5.81
C PHE A 133 1.92 3.39 -4.89
N LEU A 134 0.78 2.72 -5.07
CA LEU A 134 0.41 1.56 -4.25
C LEU A 134 1.39 0.39 -4.40
N VAL A 135 1.86 0.11 -5.62
CA VAL A 135 2.89 -0.91 -5.89
C VAL A 135 4.18 -0.59 -5.14
N GLY A 136 4.68 0.65 -5.20
CA GLY A 136 5.88 1.03 -4.45
C GLY A 136 5.69 0.97 -2.93
N LEU A 137 4.52 1.40 -2.44
CA LEU A 137 4.19 1.44 -1.01
C LEU A 137 4.16 0.05 -0.37
N LEU A 138 3.63 -0.95 -1.07
CA LEU A 138 3.50 -2.32 -0.56
C LEU A 138 4.74 -3.19 -0.84
N SER A 139 5.77 -2.63 -1.48
CA SER A 139 6.92 -3.40 -2.01
C SER A 139 7.85 -4.01 -0.95
N LEU A 140 7.72 -3.59 0.31
CA LEU A 140 8.52 -4.04 1.46
C LEU A 140 7.69 -4.77 2.53
N LEU A 141 6.43 -5.11 2.22
CA LEU A 141 5.56 -5.74 3.22
C LEU A 141 6.09 -7.09 3.73
N ASP A 142 6.81 -7.83 2.90
CA ASP A 142 7.46 -9.08 3.27
C ASP A 142 8.54 -8.90 4.33
N GLU A 143 9.39 -7.88 4.16
CA GLU A 143 10.40 -7.49 5.15
C GLU A 143 9.76 -6.99 6.45
N MET A 144 8.72 -6.16 6.35
CA MET A 144 8.06 -5.58 7.52
C MET A 144 7.22 -6.61 8.31
N LEU A 145 6.57 -7.54 7.61
CA LEU A 145 5.70 -8.57 8.22
C LEU A 145 6.44 -9.87 8.52
N ASP A 146 7.69 -10.04 8.06
CA ASP A 146 8.47 -11.28 8.22
C ASP A 146 7.72 -12.50 7.63
N ALA A 147 7.20 -12.34 6.40
CA ALA A 147 6.42 -13.35 5.70
C ALA A 147 6.56 -13.21 4.17
N PRO A 148 6.41 -14.28 3.38
CA PRO A 148 6.55 -14.19 1.92
C PRO A 148 5.55 -13.22 1.29
N LEU A 149 6.02 -12.33 0.41
CA LEU A 149 5.19 -11.28 -0.21
C LEU A 149 3.97 -11.87 -0.93
N GLU A 150 4.13 -13.01 -1.60
CA GLU A 150 3.05 -13.73 -2.28
C GLU A 150 1.91 -14.10 -1.32
N GLN A 151 2.23 -14.56 -0.11
CA GLN A 151 1.21 -14.90 0.89
C GLN A 151 0.49 -13.65 1.38
N ILE A 152 1.23 -12.55 1.60
CA ILE A 152 0.66 -11.29 2.04
C ILE A 152 -0.28 -10.73 0.98
N VAL A 153 0.15 -10.66 -0.28
CA VAL A 153 -0.62 -10.13 -1.41
C VAL A 153 -1.88 -10.96 -1.68
N HIS A 154 -1.81 -12.29 -1.51
CA HIS A 154 -2.97 -13.17 -1.65
C HIS A 154 -4.15 -12.79 -0.75
N ASP A 155 -3.84 -12.26 0.44
CA ASP A 155 -4.81 -11.86 1.46
C ASP A 155 -5.28 -10.40 1.30
N LEU A 156 -4.88 -9.72 0.22
CA LEU A 156 -5.31 -8.37 -0.12
C LEU A 156 -6.24 -8.38 -1.35
N PRO A 157 -7.19 -7.44 -1.44
CA PRO A 157 -8.17 -7.37 -2.54
C PRO A 157 -7.60 -6.64 -3.77
N LEU A 158 -6.31 -6.84 -4.06
CA LEU A 158 -5.57 -6.12 -5.10
C LEU A 158 -5.91 -6.65 -6.48
N SER A 159 -5.80 -5.78 -7.49
CA SER A 159 -5.87 -6.21 -8.89
C SER A 159 -4.77 -7.22 -9.23
N GLU A 160 -5.01 -8.01 -10.27
CA GLU A 160 -3.99 -8.94 -10.79
C GLU A 160 -2.74 -8.18 -11.26
N GLU A 161 -2.91 -6.98 -11.83
CA GLU A 161 -1.80 -6.15 -12.28
C GLU A 161 -0.90 -5.72 -11.12
N ILE A 162 -1.46 -5.26 -9.99
CA ILE A 162 -0.67 -4.93 -8.80
C ILE A 162 -0.03 -6.19 -8.21
N SER A 163 -0.78 -7.28 -8.12
CA SER A 163 -0.29 -8.53 -7.54
C SER A 163 0.91 -9.05 -8.32
N ASN A 164 0.84 -9.03 -9.65
CA ASN A 164 1.90 -9.48 -10.54
C ASN A 164 3.11 -8.52 -10.55
N ALA A 165 2.88 -7.22 -10.40
CA ALA A 165 3.95 -6.23 -10.24
C ALA A 165 4.73 -6.42 -8.92
N LEU A 166 4.01 -6.69 -7.82
CA LEU A 166 4.61 -6.92 -6.51
C LEU A 166 5.38 -8.25 -6.45
N VAL A 167 4.73 -9.35 -6.82
CA VAL A 167 5.28 -10.70 -6.60
C VAL A 167 6.27 -11.12 -7.68
N TYR A 168 5.96 -10.85 -8.96
CA TYR A 168 6.73 -11.36 -10.09
C TYR A 168 7.52 -10.27 -10.81
N ARG A 169 7.40 -9.01 -10.39
CA ARG A 169 8.01 -7.84 -11.06
C ARG A 169 7.63 -7.71 -12.54
N THR A 170 6.44 -8.18 -12.90
CA THR A 170 5.95 -8.17 -14.29
C THR A 170 4.98 -7.02 -14.56
N GLY A 171 4.79 -6.69 -15.84
CA GLY A 171 3.96 -5.58 -16.28
C GLY A 171 4.61 -4.21 -16.10
N ASP A 172 3.95 -3.17 -16.58
CA ASP A 172 4.52 -1.81 -16.55
C ASP A 172 4.78 -1.32 -15.12
N ALA A 173 3.89 -1.61 -14.18
CA ALA A 173 4.09 -1.25 -12.77
C ALA A 173 5.21 -2.06 -12.10
N GLY A 174 5.40 -3.33 -12.50
CA GLY A 174 6.52 -4.15 -12.05
C GLY A 174 7.87 -3.62 -12.52
N GLN A 175 7.95 -3.17 -13.78
CA GLN A 175 9.15 -2.53 -14.33
C GLN A 175 9.47 -1.20 -13.62
N ALA A 176 8.46 -0.40 -13.27
CA ALA A 176 8.67 0.82 -12.48
C ALA A 176 9.23 0.50 -11.09
N LEU A 177 8.71 -0.56 -10.45
CA LEU A 177 9.20 -1.01 -9.16
C LEU A 177 10.64 -1.52 -9.23
N ASP A 178 10.97 -2.33 -10.25
CA ASP A 178 12.35 -2.79 -10.47
C ASP A 178 13.31 -1.62 -10.74
N CYS A 179 12.87 -0.61 -11.49
CA CYS A 179 13.64 0.62 -11.69
C CYS A 179 13.92 1.32 -10.34
N ALA A 180 12.91 1.47 -9.48
CA ALA A 180 13.06 2.10 -8.18
C ALA A 180 14.01 1.31 -7.26
N VAL A 181 13.85 0.00 -7.18
CA VAL A 181 14.70 -0.89 -6.37
C VAL A 181 16.15 -0.86 -6.87
N ASN A 182 16.37 -0.98 -8.18
CA ASN A 182 17.73 -0.94 -8.74
C ASN A 182 18.42 0.41 -8.53
N TYR A 183 17.67 1.51 -8.59
CA TYR A 183 18.24 2.84 -8.33
C TYR A 183 18.65 2.99 -6.86
N GLU A 184 17.81 2.54 -5.92
CA GLU A 184 18.05 2.58 -4.48
C GLU A 184 19.33 1.84 -4.07
N ILE A 185 19.56 0.65 -4.65
CA ILE A 185 20.75 -0.17 -4.36
C ILE A 185 21.96 0.18 -5.23
N TRP A 186 21.89 1.28 -6.01
CA TRP A 186 22.94 1.72 -6.94
C TRP A 186 23.31 0.71 -8.04
N ASN A 187 22.38 -0.17 -8.42
CA ASN A 187 22.54 -1.08 -9.56
C ASN A 187 22.17 -0.38 -10.89
N LEU A 188 22.95 0.65 -11.23
CA LEU A 188 22.64 1.58 -12.33
C LEU A 188 22.56 0.90 -13.71
N ASP A 189 23.23 -0.24 -13.90
CA ASP A 189 23.19 -1.01 -15.14
C ASP A 189 21.80 -1.61 -15.44
N GLN A 190 20.98 -1.79 -14.40
CA GLN A 190 19.61 -2.30 -14.49
C GLN A 190 18.55 -1.21 -14.31
N VAL A 191 18.97 0.05 -14.11
CA VAL A 191 18.05 1.18 -14.01
C VAL A 191 17.54 1.54 -15.40
N ALA A 192 16.33 1.09 -15.70
CA ALA A 192 15.62 1.44 -16.92
C ALA A 192 14.11 1.47 -16.66
N TYR A 193 13.44 2.47 -17.24
CA TYR A 193 11.98 2.48 -17.30
C TYR A 193 11.53 3.24 -18.54
N GLN A 194 10.81 2.54 -19.43
CA GLN A 194 10.30 3.10 -20.68
C GLN A 194 11.41 3.83 -21.45
N SER A 195 11.14 5.03 -21.95
CA SER A 195 12.10 5.88 -22.67
C SER A 195 12.84 6.89 -21.78
N LEU A 196 12.75 6.77 -20.45
CA LEU A 196 13.40 7.71 -19.54
C LEU A 196 14.90 7.48 -19.48
N LYS A 197 15.66 8.57 -19.52
CA LYS A 197 17.11 8.55 -19.36
C LYS A 197 17.46 8.44 -17.87
N VAL A 198 18.61 7.86 -17.57
CA VAL A 198 19.11 7.67 -16.19
C VAL A 198 19.11 8.97 -15.38
N TYR A 199 19.47 10.11 -15.99
CA TYR A 199 19.44 11.40 -15.28
C TYR A 199 18.01 11.84 -14.89
N GLN A 200 17.00 11.52 -15.70
CA GLN A 200 15.59 11.83 -15.39
C GLN A 200 15.11 10.95 -14.24
N ILE A 201 15.47 9.67 -14.26
CA ILE A 201 15.19 8.74 -13.16
C ILE A 201 15.87 9.22 -11.88
N GLY A 202 17.10 9.70 -11.95
CA GLY A 202 17.80 10.27 -10.79
C GLY A 202 17.15 11.53 -10.24
N GLN A 203 16.63 12.41 -11.09
CA GLN A 203 15.83 13.56 -10.64
C GLN A 203 14.55 13.12 -9.91
N ILE A 204 13.85 12.13 -10.45
CA ILE A 204 12.65 11.55 -9.85
C ILE A 204 12.96 10.93 -8.48
N TYR A 205 14.07 10.21 -8.35
CA TYR A 205 14.50 9.66 -7.07
C TYR A 205 14.77 10.76 -6.04
N LEU A 206 15.52 11.81 -6.41
CA LEU A 206 15.80 12.93 -5.51
C LEU A 206 14.52 13.66 -5.07
N GLU A 207 13.57 13.85 -5.99
CA GLU A 207 12.25 14.41 -5.67
C GLU A 207 11.49 13.51 -4.68
N SER A 208 11.57 12.19 -4.85
CA SER A 208 10.92 11.20 -3.98
C SER A 208 11.51 11.21 -2.57
N VAL A 209 12.84 11.29 -2.46
CA VAL A 209 13.54 11.43 -1.18
C VAL A 209 13.21 12.76 -0.50
N ALA A 210 13.20 13.87 -1.24
CA ALA A 210 12.83 15.17 -0.71
C ALA A 210 11.39 15.17 -0.17
N TRP A 211 10.46 14.59 -0.93
CA TRP A 211 9.07 14.43 -0.51
C TRP A 211 8.96 13.58 0.76
N ALA A 212 9.59 12.40 0.82
CA ALA A 212 9.54 11.54 1.99
C ALA A 212 10.11 12.23 3.25
N ASN A 213 11.17 13.02 3.10
CA ASN A 213 11.76 13.80 4.19
C ASN A 213 10.79 14.86 4.75
N THR A 214 9.93 15.47 3.93
CA THR A 214 8.92 16.42 4.43
C THR A 214 7.93 15.77 5.39
N LEU A 215 7.68 14.46 5.22
CA LEU A 215 6.79 13.69 6.08
C LEU A 215 7.44 13.36 7.42
N ASN A 216 8.73 13.03 7.39
CA ASN A 216 9.50 12.72 8.60
C ASN A 216 9.73 13.97 9.47
N LEU A 217 9.99 15.13 8.86
CA LEU A 217 10.11 16.40 9.58
C LEU A 217 8.78 16.91 10.14
N ALA A 218 7.67 16.44 9.60
CA ALA A 218 6.34 16.78 10.07
C ALA A 218 5.85 15.85 11.19
N ALA A 219 6.53 14.73 11.48
CA ALA A 219 6.15 13.73 12.48
C ALA A 219 6.62 14.11 13.89
#